data_AF-A0A5E4NJL9-F1
#
_entry.id   AF-A0A5E4NJL9-F1
#
_cell.length_a   1.000
_cell.length_b   1.000
_cell.length_c   1.000
_cell.angle_alpha   90.00
_cell.angle_beta   90.00
_cell.angle_gamma   90.00
#
_symmetry.space_group_name_H-M   'P 1'
#
loop_
_entity.id
_entity.type
_entity.pdbx_description
1 polymer ?
#
loop_
_entity_poly.entity_id
_entity_poly.type
_entity_poly.pdbx_seq_one_letter_code
_entity_poly.pdbx_strand_id
1 'polypeptide(L)'
;FLPPNTTSIIKPLDMGIIKNLKVSYRMKLVNFILEKIEGKLFDPAATANQISGKINILQVTQFVSESWQEISCTTVMNCFARCGFSNFVCPQLELTELNEQFLLIQNYNEFENIDENAPCFDNNEDICVML
;
A
#
# COMPACT_ATOMS: atom_id res chain seq x y z
N PHE A 1 14.60 -15.89 21.62
CA PHE A 1 13.23 -15.36 21.51
C PHE A 1 13.20 -13.95 22.07
N LEU A 2 12.42 -13.04 21.47
CA LEU A 2 12.17 -11.72 22.06
C LEU A 2 11.22 -11.87 23.26
N PRO A 3 11.33 -11.01 24.28
CA PRO A 3 10.42 -11.06 25.42
C PRO A 3 8.95 -10.79 25.00
N PRO A 4 7.96 -11.14 25.84
CA PRO A 4 6.57 -10.73 25.62
C PRO A 4 6.45 -9.19 25.64
N ASN A 5 5.49 -8.65 24.89
CA ASN A 5 5.16 -7.20 24.83
C ASN A 5 6.23 -6.27 24.20
N THR A 6 7.20 -6.81 23.47
CA THR A 6 8.25 -5.96 22.84
C THR A 6 7.90 -5.45 21.43
N THR A 7 6.67 -5.72 20.96
CA THR A 7 6.25 -5.49 19.57
C THR A 7 6.37 -4.02 19.15
N SER A 8 5.97 -3.07 20.00
CA SER A 8 6.09 -1.63 19.70
C SER A 8 7.44 -1.01 20.07
N ILE A 9 8.21 -1.64 20.95
CA ILE A 9 9.47 -1.09 21.46
C ILE A 9 10.60 -1.30 20.45
N ILE A 10 10.64 -2.46 19.79
CA ILE A 10 11.77 -2.82 18.92
C ILE A 10 11.44 -2.73 17.43
N LYS A 11 10.16 -2.59 17.03
CA LYS A 11 9.77 -2.56 15.61
C LYS A 11 9.53 -1.13 15.12
N PRO A 12 10.43 -0.55 14.31
CA PRO A 12 10.27 0.81 13.77
C PRO A 12 9.00 0.96 12.92
N LEU A 13 8.57 -0.12 12.27
CA LEU A 13 7.33 -0.15 11.49
C LEU A 13 6.09 0.19 12.34
N ASP A 14 6.02 -0.37 13.55
CA ASP A 14 4.95 -0.13 14.51
C ASP A 14 5.11 1.21 15.24
N MET A 15 6.27 1.86 15.13
CA MET A 15 6.58 3.14 15.79
C MET A 15 6.11 4.39 15.02
N GLY A 16 5.45 4.18 13.89
CA GLY A 16 4.76 5.24 13.15
C GLY A 16 4.75 5.05 11.64
N ILE A 17 5.63 4.23 11.07
CA ILE A 17 5.74 4.07 9.61
C ILE A 17 4.44 3.48 9.04
N ILE A 18 3.96 2.35 9.58
CA ILE A 18 2.70 1.72 9.13
C ILE A 18 1.51 2.67 9.33
N LYS A 19 1.49 3.42 10.44
CA LYS A 19 0.43 4.39 10.72
C LYS A 19 0.40 5.48 9.66
N ASN A 20 1.54 6.09 9.33
CA ASN A 20 1.62 7.14 8.32
C ASN A 20 1.23 6.62 6.93
N LEU A 21 1.72 5.43 6.56
CA LEU A 21 1.36 4.79 5.29
C LEU A 21 -0.15 4.57 5.17
N LYS A 22 -0.78 4.02 6.21
CA LYS A 22 -2.24 3.80 6.24
C LYS A 22 -3.04 5.10 6.17
N VAL A 23 -2.57 6.17 6.81
CA VAL A 23 -3.25 7.47 6.79
C VAL A 23 -3.18 8.07 5.39
N SER A 24 -2.00 8.12 4.77
CA SER A 24 -1.86 8.62 3.41
C SER A 24 -2.69 7.80 2.41
N TYR A 25 -2.63 6.47 2.50
CA TYR A 25 -3.41 5.58 1.62
C TYR A 25 -4.92 5.86 1.73
N ARG A 26 -5.44 6.02 2.96
CA ARG A 26 -6.86 6.33 3.19
C ARG A 26 -7.25 7.69 2.64
N MET A 27 -6.38 8.68 2.74
CA MET A 27 -6.62 10.00 2.17
C MET A 27 -6.75 9.92 0.65
N LYS A 28 -5.85 9.19 -0.02
CA LYS A 28 -5.92 8.95 -1.47
C LYS A 28 -7.19 8.22 -1.88
N LEU A 29 -7.55 7.17 -1.15
CA LEU A 29 -8.79 6.42 -1.37
C LEU A 29 -10.03 7.32 -1.27
N VAL A 30 -10.11 8.18 -0.25
CA VAL A 30 -11.23 9.11 -0.08
C VAL A 30 -11.28 10.12 -1.22
N ASN A 31 -10.14 10.70 -1.60
CA ASN A 31 -10.09 11.64 -2.72
C ASN A 31 -10.53 10.99 -4.03
N PHE A 32 -10.07 9.77 -4.31
CA PHE A 32 -10.52 9.01 -5.47
C PHE A 32 -12.04 8.81 -5.47
N ILE A 33 -12.63 8.42 -4.33
CA ILE A 33 -14.08 8.25 -4.22
C ILE A 33 -14.81 9.58 -4.48
N LEU A 34 -14.33 10.68 -3.92
CA LEU A 34 -14.92 12.01 -4.12
C LEU A 34 -14.87 12.44 -5.58
N GLU A 35 -13.71 12.31 -6.24
CA GLU A 35 -13.56 12.63 -7.68
C GLU A 35 -14.52 11.81 -8.56
N LYS A 36 -14.71 10.54 -8.21
CA LYS A 36 -15.63 9.66 -8.94
C LYS A 36 -17.10 10.02 -8.74
N ILE A 37 -17.48 10.49 -7.55
CA ILE A 37 -18.82 11.02 -7.27
C ILE A 37 -19.05 12.33 -8.03
N GLU A 38 -18.12 13.28 -7.91
CA GLU A 38 -18.22 14.61 -8.55
C GLU A 38 -18.24 14.52 -10.08
N GLY A 39 -17.42 13.63 -10.65
CA GLY A 39 -17.37 13.39 -12.09
C GLY A 39 -18.60 12.69 -12.68
N LYS A 40 -19.62 12.35 -11.86
CA LYS A 40 -20.80 11.53 -12.26
C LYS A 40 -20.41 10.23 -12.99
N LEU A 41 -19.24 9.68 -12.67
CA LEU A 41 -18.72 8.47 -13.29
C LEU A 41 -19.41 7.20 -12.76
N PHE A 42 -20.19 7.35 -11.70
CA PHE A 42 -21.06 6.31 -11.14
C PHE A 42 -22.49 6.83 -10.99
N ASP A 43 -23.41 5.88 -10.79
CA ASP A 43 -24.81 6.15 -10.45
C ASP A 43 -24.86 7.17 -9.29
N PRO A 44 -25.67 8.25 -9.38
CA PRO A 44 -25.87 9.20 -8.28
C PRO A 44 -26.31 8.55 -6.96
N ALA A 45 -26.86 7.34 -6.99
CA ALA A 45 -27.21 6.54 -5.81
C ALA A 45 -26.07 5.65 -5.29
N ALA A 46 -24.91 5.62 -5.96
CA ALA A 46 -23.79 4.78 -5.57
C ALA A 46 -23.18 5.23 -4.25
N THR A 47 -23.06 4.29 -3.32
CA THR A 47 -22.42 4.53 -2.02
C THR A 47 -20.90 4.51 -2.13
N ALA A 48 -20.20 5.18 -1.20
CA ALA A 48 -18.74 5.14 -1.13
C ALA A 48 -18.18 3.70 -1.09
N ASN A 49 -18.88 2.75 -0.45
CA ASN A 49 -18.50 1.34 -0.41
C ASN A 49 -18.60 0.64 -1.77
N GLN A 50 -19.61 0.98 -2.57
CA GLN A 50 -19.75 0.43 -3.92
C GLN A 50 -18.68 0.98 -4.87
N ILE A 51 -18.26 2.23 -4.66
CA ILE A 51 -17.19 2.85 -5.43
C ILE A 51 -15.83 2.28 -5.02
N SER A 52 -15.56 2.14 -3.73
CA SER A 52 -14.32 1.55 -3.24
C SER A 52 -14.16 0.08 -3.63
N GLY A 53 -15.26 -0.68 -3.70
CA GLY A 53 -15.27 -2.07 -4.17
C GLY A 53 -14.94 -2.24 -5.65
N LYS A 54 -14.88 -1.16 -6.44
CA LYS A 54 -14.50 -1.18 -7.87
C LYS A 54 -13.02 -0.85 -8.12
N ILE A 55 -12.26 -0.60 -7.06
CA ILE A 55 -10.84 -0.29 -7.18
C ILE A 55 -10.09 -1.58 -7.52
N ASN A 56 -9.33 -1.54 -8.61
CA ASN A 56 -8.53 -2.67 -9.05
C ASN A 56 -7.17 -2.71 -8.35
N ILE A 57 -6.47 -3.84 -8.46
CA ILE A 57 -5.17 -4.05 -7.79
C ILE A 57 -4.09 -3.06 -8.24
N LEU A 58 -4.13 -2.63 -9.52
CA LEU A 58 -3.19 -1.64 -10.05
C LEU A 58 -3.34 -0.29 -9.34
N GLN A 59 -4.58 0.17 -9.16
CA GLN A 59 -4.88 1.41 -8.44
C GLN A 59 -4.47 1.33 -6.97
N VAL A 60 -4.75 0.19 -6.30
CA VAL A 60 -4.28 -0.02 -4.92
C VAL A 60 -2.76 0.07 -4.83
N THR A 61 -2.05 -0.56 -5.76
CA THR A 61 -0.58 -0.55 -5.81
C THR A 61 -0.04 0.87 -6.02
N GLN A 62 -0.68 1.65 -6.91
CA GLN A 62 -0.33 3.06 -7.12
C GLN A 62 -0.51 3.88 -5.83
N PHE A 63 -1.66 3.75 -5.16
CA PHE A 63 -1.90 4.47 -3.89
C PHE A 63 -0.87 4.12 -2.83
N VAL A 64 -0.51 2.83 -2.67
CA VAL A 64 0.51 2.42 -1.70
C VAL A 64 1.89 2.99 -2.06
N SER A 65 2.26 2.96 -3.35
CA SER A 65 3.53 3.51 -3.83
C SER A 65 3.64 5.01 -3.56
N GLU A 66 2.63 5.79 -3.94
CA GLU A 66 2.60 7.23 -3.69
C GLU A 66 2.57 7.55 -2.19
N SER A 67 1.80 6.79 -1.40
CA SER A 67 1.75 6.97 0.05
C SER A 67 3.09 6.67 0.72
N TRP A 68 3.90 5.76 0.17
CA TRP A 68 5.25 5.51 0.66
C TRP A 68 6.19 6.69 0.34
N GLN A 69 6.10 7.24 -0.86
CA GLN A 69 6.91 8.40 -1.29
C GLN A 69 6.64 9.66 -0.46
N GLU A 70 5.42 9.83 0.07
CA GLU A 70 5.05 10.94 0.97
C GLU A 70 5.66 10.82 2.37
N ILE A 71 6.10 9.61 2.79
CA ILE A 71 6.72 9.43 4.11
C ILE A 71 8.15 9.96 4.04
N SER A 72 8.39 11.08 4.73
CA SER A 72 9.74 11.66 4.79
C SER A 72 10.75 10.70 5.42
N CYS A 73 11.99 10.74 4.92
CA CYS A 73 13.10 10.01 5.53
C CYS A 73 13.31 10.38 7.00
N THR A 74 13.06 11.65 7.37
CA THR A 74 13.07 12.11 8.77
C THR A 74 12.07 11.35 9.63
N THR A 75 10.85 11.11 9.13
CA THR A 75 9.82 10.33 9.83
C THR A 75 10.29 8.89 10.05
N VAL A 76 10.88 8.26 9.03
CA VAL A 76 11.44 6.91 9.14
C VAL A 76 12.56 6.88 10.18
N MET A 77 13.55 7.78 10.06
CA MET A 77 14.67 7.87 11.00
C MET A 77 14.20 8.08 12.44
N ASN A 78 13.22 8.95 12.67
CA ASN A 78 12.63 9.17 13.99
C ASN A 78 11.97 7.89 14.54
N CYS A 79 11.30 7.10 13.69
CA CYS A 79 10.72 5.82 14.12
C CYS A 79 11.81 4.82 14.54
N PHE A 80 12.90 4.74 13.79
CA PHE A 80 14.04 3.89 14.13
C PHE A 80 14.79 4.38 15.39
N ALA A 81 15.00 5.69 15.54
CA ALA A 81 15.61 6.30 16.72
C ALA A 81 14.83 5.98 17.99
N ARG A 82 13.49 6.00 17.93
CA ARG A 82 12.62 5.60 19.04
C ARG A 82 12.71 4.11 19.41
N CYS A 83 13.21 3.27 18.50
CA CYS A 83 13.52 1.86 18.76
C CYS A 83 14.98 1.64 19.20
N GLY A 84 15.74 2.70 19.48
CA GLY A 84 17.13 2.63 19.94
C GLY A 84 18.18 2.58 18.82
N PHE A 85 17.78 2.78 17.56
CA PHE A 85 18.70 2.85 16.43
C PHE A 85 19.02 4.32 16.12
N SER A 86 20.17 4.86 16.54
CA SER A 86 20.39 6.33 16.56
C SER A 86 21.49 6.86 15.62
N ASN A 87 21.95 6.10 14.64
CA ASN A 87 23.06 6.47 13.75
C ASN A 87 22.67 6.53 12.26
N PHE A 88 21.50 7.09 11.96
CA PHE A 88 21.08 7.23 10.56
C PHE A 88 21.45 8.61 10.04
N VAL A 89 22.01 8.64 8.84
CA VAL A 89 22.07 9.84 8.01
C VAL A 89 20.97 9.67 6.97
N CYS A 90 20.08 10.65 6.86
CA CYS A 90 19.13 10.68 5.75
C CYS A 90 19.95 10.75 4.47
N PRO A 91 19.90 9.76 3.56
CA PRO A 91 20.44 9.96 2.24
C PRO A 91 19.75 11.21 1.68
N GLN A 92 20.53 12.25 1.39
CA GLN A 92 20.02 13.35 0.62
C GLN A 92 19.74 12.77 -0.76
N LEU A 93 18.49 12.82 -1.20
CA LEU A 93 18.06 12.20 -2.44
C LEU A 93 18.83 12.87 -3.60
N GLU A 94 19.97 12.32 -4.00
CA GLU A 94 20.43 12.48 -5.37
C GLU A 94 19.35 11.81 -6.21
N LEU A 95 18.56 12.61 -6.93
CA LEU A 95 17.51 12.20 -7.87
C LEU A 95 18.05 11.40 -9.07
N THR A 96 19.23 10.82 -8.95
CA THR A 96 19.89 10.02 -9.97
C THR A 96 19.75 8.55 -9.60
N GLU A 97 18.87 7.86 -10.34
CA GLU A 97 18.91 6.40 -10.56
C GLU A 97 18.16 5.47 -9.60
N LEU A 98 17.06 5.89 -8.96
CA LEU A 98 16.04 4.91 -8.55
C LEU A 98 14.99 4.71 -9.66
N ASN A 99 15.43 3.98 -10.68
CA ASN A 99 14.60 3.05 -11.46
C ASN A 99 13.52 3.61 -12.40
N GLU A 100 13.92 4.31 -13.48
CA GLU A 100 13.10 4.38 -14.71
C GLU A 100 12.70 2.98 -15.23
N GLN A 101 13.41 1.91 -14.84
CA GLN A 101 13.03 0.53 -15.15
C GLN A 101 11.71 0.06 -14.51
N PHE A 102 11.24 0.64 -13.40
CA PHE A 102 9.91 0.30 -12.86
C PHE A 102 8.79 0.97 -13.68
N LEU A 103 9.10 2.11 -14.31
CA LEU A 103 8.19 2.85 -15.20
C LEU A 103 8.19 2.30 -16.64
N LEU A 104 9.21 1.52 -17.02
CA LEU A 104 9.41 0.94 -18.35
C LEU A 104 9.27 -0.58 -18.37
N ILE A 105 8.22 -1.12 -17.73
CA ILE A 105 7.77 -2.48 -18.12
C ILE A 105 7.21 -2.34 -19.55
N GLN A 106 8.08 -2.49 -20.55
CA GLN A 106 7.73 -2.34 -21.97
C GLN A 106 6.61 -3.31 -22.39
N ASN A 107 6.44 -4.40 -21.62
CA ASN A 107 5.44 -5.43 -21.83
C ASN A 107 4.34 -5.43 -20.75
N TYR A 108 4.00 -4.30 -20.12
CA TYR A 108 2.94 -4.31 -19.08
C TYR A 108 1.61 -4.89 -19.60
N ASN A 109 1.34 -4.75 -20.90
CA ASN A 109 0.18 -5.33 -21.58
C ASN A 109 0.15 -6.89 -21.50
N GLU A 110 1.31 -7.55 -21.41
CA GLU A 110 1.38 -9.03 -21.26
C GLU A 110 0.87 -9.48 -19.89
N PHE A 111 0.90 -8.61 -18.89
CA PHE A 111 0.39 -8.90 -17.55
C PHE A 111 -1.10 -8.62 -17.40
N GLU A 112 -1.72 -7.92 -18.35
CA GLU A 112 -3.13 -7.52 -18.25
C GLU A 112 -4.08 -8.74 -18.25
N ASN A 113 -3.67 -9.84 -18.92
CA ASN A 113 -4.46 -11.07 -19.04
C ASN A 113 -3.69 -12.34 -18.62
N ILE A 114 -2.60 -12.21 -17.87
CA ILE A 114 -1.76 -13.36 -17.49
C ILE A 114 -2.54 -14.39 -16.67
N ASP A 115 -3.55 -13.94 -15.93
CA ASP A 115 -4.41 -14.77 -15.09
C ASP A 115 -5.70 -15.21 -15.79
N GLU A 116 -5.96 -14.79 -17.03
CA GLU A 116 -7.23 -15.10 -17.75
C GLU A 116 -7.43 -16.62 -17.94
N ASN A 117 -6.34 -17.38 -18.02
CA ASN A 117 -6.35 -18.84 -18.15
C ASN A 117 -5.64 -19.55 -16.99
N ALA A 118 -5.35 -18.84 -15.88
CA ALA A 118 -4.75 -19.48 -14.72
C ALA A 118 -5.74 -20.51 -14.16
N PRO A 119 -5.32 -21.76 -13.91
CA PRO A 119 -6.19 -22.76 -13.31
C PRO A 119 -6.55 -22.33 -11.89
N CYS A 120 -7.78 -21.84 -11.71
CA CYS A 120 -8.36 -21.69 -10.38
C CYS A 120 -8.59 -23.09 -9.83
N PHE A 121 -7.75 -23.51 -8.88
CA PHE A 121 -8.04 -24.68 -8.06
C PHE A 121 -9.12 -24.30 -7.04
N ASP A 122 -10.37 -24.18 -7.51
CA ASP A 122 -11.54 -24.20 -6.64
C ASP A 122 -11.74 -25.63 -6.13
N ASN A 123 -10.90 -26.04 -5.18
CA ASN A 123 -11.27 -27.12 -4.27
C ASN A 123 -11.91 -26.48 -3.04
N ASN A 124 -13.04 -25.82 -3.25
CA ASN A 124 -13.96 -25.43 -2.20
C ASN A 124 -14.90 -26.58 -1.86
N GLU A 125 -14.32 -27.76 -1.60
CA GLU A 125 -14.97 -28.82 -0.83
C GLU A 125 -14.05 -29.13 0.36
N ASP A 126 -14.57 -28.84 1.55
CA ASP A 126 -14.06 -29.21 2.88
C ASP A 126 -13.01 -28.32 3.57
N ILE A 127 -13.38 -27.08 3.91
CA ILE A 127 -13.06 -26.54 5.25
C ILE A 127 -14.31 -25.92 5.86
N CYS A 128 -15.29 -26.78 6.13
CA CYS A 128 -16.14 -26.62 7.29
C CYS A 128 -15.63 -27.61 8.34
N VAL A 129 -15.55 -27.18 9.61
CA VAL A 129 -15.25 -27.97 10.82
C VAL A 129 -13.77 -28.01 11.26
N MET A 130 -13.33 -27.01 12.05
CA MET A 130 -12.81 -27.16 13.45
C MET A 130 -11.77 -26.10 13.87
N LEU A 131 -12.16 -25.38 14.94
CA LEU A 131 -11.39 -24.55 15.89
C LEU A 131 -11.00 -23.14 15.45
#